data_AF-A0A820HNG2-F1
#
_entry.id   AF-A0A820HNG2-F1
#
_cell.length_a   1.000
_cell.length_b   1.000
_cell.length_c   1.000
_cell.angle_alpha   90.00
_cell.angle_beta   90.00
_cell.angle_gamma   90.00
#
_symmetry.space_group_name_H-M   'P 1'
#
loop_
_entity.id
_entity.type
_entity.pdbx_description
1 polymer ?
#
loop_
_entity_poly.entity_id
_entity_poly.type
_entity_poly.pdbx_seq_one_letter_code
_entity_poly.pdbx_strand_id
1 'polypeptide(L)'
;MRLFSRRQAKTQAKILNDDNNNYPSNVKFAFNTKAHLVEKPQPYPPIKNGLVCTVVFLDGENVNFEVDRKALGRDLYDKVIIHTKLIESDYFGLQFTDTHNVEQWLDATKSIKKQRKTGPPYTFRFRVKFYTSDPRNLHEELTRYLFVLQLKDDIRTGKLDCPSGSDVELTALSMQGK
;
A
#
# COMPACT_ATOMS: atom_id res chain seq x y z
N MET A 1 -16.99 -15.94 24.12
CA MET A 1 -16.51 -14.93 23.16
C MET A 1 -16.76 -15.44 21.75
N ARG A 2 -17.41 -14.64 20.91
CA ARG A 2 -18.16 -15.10 19.73
C ARG A 2 -17.26 -15.67 18.63
N LEU A 3 -17.62 -16.90 18.24
CA LEU A 3 -17.09 -17.66 17.12
C LEU A 3 -17.28 -16.88 15.81
N PHE A 4 -16.17 -16.52 15.15
CA PHE A 4 -16.20 -16.07 13.76
C PHE A 4 -16.61 -17.24 12.86
N SER A 5 -17.72 -17.05 12.15
CA SER A 5 -18.44 -18.08 11.39
C SER A 5 -17.64 -18.60 10.19
N ARG A 6 -17.53 -19.93 10.07
CA ARG A 6 -16.97 -20.70 8.95
C ARG A 6 -17.61 -20.42 7.57
N ARG A 7 -18.56 -19.48 7.47
CA ARG A 7 -19.27 -19.12 6.22
C ARG A 7 -18.56 -18.07 5.35
N GLN A 8 -17.46 -17.46 5.79
CA GLN A 8 -16.67 -16.55 4.93
C GLN A 8 -15.41 -17.19 4.32
N ALA A 9 -15.03 -18.39 4.75
CA ALA A 9 -13.86 -19.12 4.23
C ALA A 9 -14.14 -19.93 2.93
N LYS A 10 -15.39 -19.97 2.45
CA LYS A 10 -15.77 -20.71 1.24
C LYS A 10 -15.95 -19.85 -0.01
N THR A 11 -15.80 -18.53 0.09
CA THR A 11 -15.88 -17.62 -1.07
C THR A 11 -14.50 -17.30 -1.67
N GLN A 12 -13.41 -17.68 -1.02
CA GLN A 12 -12.04 -17.46 -1.51
C GLN A 12 -11.46 -18.58 -2.38
N ALA A 13 -12.18 -19.70 -2.55
CA ALA A 13 -11.70 -20.85 -3.34
C ALA A 13 -12.36 -20.98 -4.73
N LYS A 14 -12.96 -19.90 -5.26
CA LYS A 14 -13.61 -19.91 -6.58
C LYS A 14 -13.10 -18.84 -7.56
N ILE A 15 -12.05 -18.11 -7.22
CA ILE A 15 -11.40 -17.11 -8.10
C ILE A 15 -9.97 -17.58 -8.43
N LEU A 16 -9.84 -18.85 -8.81
CA LEU A 16 -8.56 -19.42 -9.24
C LEU A 16 -8.63 -20.10 -10.61
N ASN A 17 -9.76 -20.06 -11.32
CA ASN A 17 -9.95 -20.84 -12.54
C ASN A 17 -10.64 -20.11 -13.70
N ASP A 18 -10.68 -18.79 -13.72
CA ASP A 18 -11.11 -18.06 -14.92
C ASP A 18 -10.22 -16.84 -15.15
N ASP A 19 -10.09 -16.52 -16.45
CA ASP A 19 -9.47 -15.33 -17.02
C ASP A 19 -7.99 -15.44 -17.42
N ASN A 20 -7.78 -16.35 -18.36
CA ASN A 20 -7.46 -15.98 -19.75
C ASN A 20 -6.63 -14.69 -19.93
N ASN A 21 -5.37 -14.93 -20.28
CA ASN A 21 -4.42 -13.96 -20.79
C ASN A 21 -5.06 -12.91 -21.72
N ASN A 22 -5.09 -11.66 -21.26
CA ASN A 22 -4.97 -10.53 -22.18
C ASN A 22 -4.05 -9.47 -21.60
N TYR A 23 -2.80 -9.88 -21.36
CA TYR A 23 -1.70 -8.94 -21.33
C TYR A 23 -1.42 -8.51 -22.78
N PRO A 24 -1.33 -7.20 -23.07
CA PRO A 24 -0.87 -6.75 -24.37
C PRO A 24 0.53 -7.31 -24.64
N SER A 25 0.65 -8.07 -25.73
CA SER A 25 1.76 -8.96 -26.08
C SER A 25 3.08 -8.25 -26.44
N ASN A 26 3.27 -7.00 -26.04
CA ASN A 26 4.43 -6.18 -26.40
C ASN A 26 5.28 -5.72 -25.21
N VAL A 27 5.03 -6.20 -23.99
CA VAL A 27 5.96 -5.99 -22.87
C VAL A 27 7.00 -7.10 -22.86
N LYS A 28 8.07 -6.93 -23.65
CA LYS A 28 9.26 -7.79 -23.55
C LYS A 28 9.98 -7.46 -22.24
N PHE A 29 9.81 -8.30 -21.22
CA PHE A 29 10.68 -8.29 -20.04
C PHE A 29 12.04 -8.87 -20.41
N ALA A 30 12.94 -8.00 -20.88
CA ALA A 30 14.34 -8.34 -21.00
C ALA A 30 14.97 -8.23 -19.61
N PHE A 31 15.17 -9.36 -18.92
CA PHE A 31 16.06 -9.43 -17.77
C PHE A 31 17.50 -9.37 -18.29
N ASN A 32 17.99 -8.16 -18.56
CA ASN A 32 19.39 -7.97 -18.92
C ASN A 32 20.26 -8.07 -17.67
N THR A 33 20.91 -9.21 -17.50
CA THR A 33 21.97 -9.43 -16.53
C THR A 33 23.26 -8.86 -17.09
N LYS A 34 23.53 -7.58 -16.80
CA LYS A 34 24.89 -6.98 -16.72
C LYS A 34 24.83 -5.56 -16.16
N ALA A 35 25.88 -5.22 -15.42
CA ALA A 35 26.00 -4.07 -14.52
C ALA A 35 25.83 -2.68 -15.18
N HIS A 36 25.52 -1.71 -14.30
CA HIS A 36 25.68 -0.25 -14.43
C HIS A 36 24.47 0.58 -14.94
N LEU A 37 24.31 1.72 -14.26
CA LEU A 37 23.39 2.86 -14.47
C LEU A 37 21.99 2.76 -13.83
N VAL A 38 21.81 3.56 -12.78
CA VAL A 38 20.51 3.93 -12.21
C VAL A 38 19.75 4.74 -13.27
N GLU A 39 18.91 4.07 -14.06
CA GLU A 39 17.93 4.77 -14.89
C GLU A 39 16.92 5.46 -13.96
N LYS A 40 16.82 6.79 -14.06
CA LYS A 40 15.68 7.54 -13.51
C LYS A 40 14.40 6.96 -14.13
N PRO A 41 13.35 6.67 -13.34
CA PRO A 41 12.10 6.15 -13.88
C PRO A 41 11.57 7.14 -14.93
N GLN A 42 11.47 6.66 -16.17
CA GLN A 42 10.99 7.44 -17.31
C GLN A 42 9.61 8.02 -16.98
N PRO A 43 9.37 9.33 -17.18
CA PRO A 43 8.06 9.91 -16.97
C PRO A 43 7.09 9.28 -17.96
N TYR A 44 6.07 8.60 -17.43
CA TYR A 44 4.99 8.02 -18.24
C TYR A 44 4.46 9.09 -19.21
N PRO A 45 4.16 8.73 -20.48
CA PRO A 45 3.63 9.70 -21.44
C PRO A 45 2.37 10.36 -20.84
N PRO A 46 2.25 11.69 -20.93
CA PRO A 46 1.16 12.41 -20.28
C PRO A 46 -0.19 11.92 -20.79
N ILE A 47 -1.04 11.48 -19.86
CA ILE A 47 -2.34 10.93 -20.21
C ILE A 47 -3.27 12.09 -20.57
N LYS A 48 -3.64 12.22 -21.85
CA LYS A 48 -4.64 13.22 -22.28
C LYS A 48 -5.95 12.99 -21.51
N ASN A 49 -6.36 13.97 -20.69
CA ASN A 49 -7.51 13.91 -19.78
C ASN A 49 -7.38 12.88 -18.62
N GLY A 50 -6.16 12.64 -18.14
CA GLY A 50 -5.89 11.80 -16.98
C GLY A 50 -6.43 12.38 -15.66
N LEU A 51 -6.57 11.50 -14.67
CA LEU A 51 -6.89 11.85 -13.29
C LEU A 51 -5.59 11.88 -12.49
N VAL A 52 -5.36 12.99 -11.78
CA VAL A 52 -4.21 13.15 -10.89
C VAL A 52 -4.56 12.65 -9.50
N CYS A 53 -3.85 11.61 -9.06
CA CYS A 53 -3.91 11.04 -7.73
C CYS A 53 -2.64 11.44 -6.95
N THR A 54 -2.79 12.16 -5.85
CA THR A 54 -1.69 12.38 -4.91
C THR A 54 -1.68 11.23 -3.91
N VAL A 55 -0.55 10.58 -3.69
CA VAL A 55 -0.38 9.53 -2.68
C VAL A 55 0.60 10.01 -1.63
N VAL A 56 0.15 10.02 -0.37
CA VAL A 56 0.98 10.28 0.80
C VAL A 56 1.57 8.96 1.28
N PHE A 57 2.89 8.84 1.28
CA PHE A 57 3.63 7.67 1.73
C PHE A 57 3.85 7.65 3.25
N LEU A 58 4.42 6.54 3.74
CA LEU A 58 4.64 6.32 5.19
C LEU A 58 5.79 7.17 5.76
N ASP A 59 6.69 7.64 4.91
CA ASP A 59 7.74 8.61 5.23
C ASP A 59 7.25 10.08 5.15
N GLY A 60 5.99 10.28 4.75
CA GLY A 60 5.38 11.61 4.58
C GLY A 60 5.61 12.23 3.20
N GLU A 61 6.28 11.53 2.28
CA GLU A 61 6.43 12.02 0.90
C GLU A 61 5.09 12.01 0.16
N ASN A 62 4.85 13.05 -0.65
CA ASN A 62 3.67 13.15 -1.51
C ASN A 62 4.10 12.99 -2.97
N VAL A 63 3.61 11.94 -3.63
CA VAL A 63 3.89 11.69 -5.05
C VAL A 63 2.60 11.74 -5.86
N ASN A 64 2.66 12.41 -7.01
CA ASN A 64 1.53 12.49 -7.94
C ASN A 64 1.62 11.38 -8.98
N PHE A 65 0.52 10.67 -9.15
CA PHE A 65 0.33 9.62 -10.14
C PHE A 65 -0.77 10.03 -11.12
N GLU A 66 -0.46 9.98 -12.41
CA GLU A 66 -1.45 10.11 -13.47
C GLU A 66 -2.00 8.74 -13.85
N VAL A 67 -3.32 8.62 -13.83
CA VAL A 67 -4.08 7.44 -14.23
C VAL A 67 -5.20 7.82 -15.22
N ASP A 68 -5.74 6.84 -15.94
CA ASP A 68 -6.90 7.08 -16.81
C ASP A 68 -8.11 7.57 -16.00
N ARG A 69 -8.96 8.40 -16.60
CA ARG A 69 -10.19 8.91 -15.97
C ARG A 69 -11.16 7.81 -15.50
N LYS A 70 -11.14 6.65 -16.16
CA LYS A 70 -11.94 5.46 -15.85
C LYS A 70 -11.16 4.42 -15.04
N ALA A 71 -9.92 4.71 -14.65
CA ALA A 71 -9.05 3.79 -13.93
C ALA A 71 -9.72 3.17 -12.70
N LEU A 72 -9.45 1.89 -12.51
CA LEU A 72 -9.79 1.12 -11.33
C LEU A 72 -8.80 1.43 -10.21
N GLY A 73 -9.17 1.10 -8.98
CA GLY A 73 -8.27 1.22 -7.84
C GLY A 73 -6.97 0.43 -8.03
N ARG A 74 -7.04 -0.71 -8.74
CA ARG A 74 -5.88 -1.54 -9.08
C ARG A 74 -4.84 -0.77 -9.91
N ASP A 75 -5.26 0.02 -10.89
CA ASP A 75 -4.35 0.73 -11.79
C ASP A 75 -3.47 1.76 -11.03
N LEU A 76 -4.06 2.45 -10.04
CA LEU A 76 -3.31 3.32 -9.15
C LEU A 76 -2.41 2.51 -8.22
N TYR A 77 -2.95 1.44 -7.63
CA TYR A 77 -2.19 0.60 -6.70
C TYR A 77 -0.94 0.02 -7.34
N ASP A 78 -1.05 -0.52 -8.57
CA ASP A 78 0.07 -1.09 -9.30
C ASP A 78 1.17 -0.06 -9.57
N LYS A 79 0.81 1.18 -9.94
CA LYS A 79 1.79 2.26 -10.08
C LYS A 79 2.50 2.58 -8.77
N VAL A 80 1.78 2.57 -7.64
CA VAL A 80 2.36 2.77 -6.31
C VAL A 80 3.33 1.64 -5.96
N ILE A 81 2.95 0.38 -6.18
CA ILE A 81 3.81 -0.78 -5.91
C ILE A 81 5.08 -0.74 -6.75
N ILE A 82 4.98 -0.42 -8.04
CA ILE A 82 6.13 -0.24 -8.94
C ILE A 82 7.04 0.89 -8.44
N HIS A 83 6.46 2.03 -8.05
CA HIS A 83 7.22 3.17 -7.54
C HIS A 83 7.99 2.81 -6.26
N THR A 84 7.34 2.13 -5.31
CA THR A 84 7.97 1.70 -4.06
C THR A 84 8.92 0.52 -4.22
N LYS A 85 8.86 -0.22 -5.35
CA LYS A 85 9.57 -1.48 -5.57
C LYS A 85 9.24 -2.54 -4.50
N LEU A 86 7.98 -2.58 -4.06
CA LEU A 86 7.52 -3.53 -3.05
C LEU A 86 7.27 -4.91 -3.65
N ILE A 87 7.87 -5.94 -3.04
CA ILE A 87 7.61 -7.34 -3.39
C ILE A 87 6.46 -7.90 -2.55
N GLU A 88 6.48 -7.68 -1.24
CA GLU A 88 5.44 -8.15 -0.30
C GLU A 88 4.27 -7.16 -0.21
N SER A 89 3.67 -6.81 -1.35
CA SER A 89 2.64 -5.78 -1.45
C SER A 89 1.32 -6.12 -0.75
N ASP A 90 1.08 -7.38 -0.42
CA ASP A 90 -0.21 -7.86 0.11
C ASP A 90 -0.52 -7.32 1.52
N TYR A 91 0.51 -6.87 2.24
CA TYR A 91 0.36 -6.26 3.56
C TYR A 91 -0.15 -4.81 3.50
N PHE A 92 -0.09 -4.17 2.34
CA PHE A 92 -0.35 -2.75 2.19
C PHE A 92 -1.65 -2.46 1.46
N GLY A 93 -2.05 -1.19 1.49
CA GLY A 93 -3.19 -0.69 0.75
C GLY A 93 -3.20 0.83 0.67
N LEU A 94 -4.16 1.34 -0.11
CA LEU A 94 -4.43 2.77 -0.19
C LEU A 94 -5.70 3.09 0.58
N GLN A 95 -5.64 4.13 1.41
CA GLN A 95 -6.78 4.68 2.11
C GLN A 95 -7.13 6.08 1.59
N PHE A 96 -8.40 6.47 1.74
CA PHE A 96 -8.86 7.84 1.57
C PHE A 96 -9.88 8.17 2.66
N THR A 97 -10.06 9.47 2.90
CA THR A 97 -11.15 9.96 3.76
C THR A 97 -12.38 10.21 2.89
N ASP A 98 -13.51 9.57 3.20
CA ASP A 98 -14.78 9.82 2.53
C ASP A 98 -15.45 11.13 3.03
N THR A 99 -16.55 11.55 2.41
CA THR A 99 -17.31 12.77 2.76
C THR A 99 -17.79 12.81 4.22
N HIS A 100 -17.87 11.65 4.87
CA HIS A 100 -18.27 11.51 6.28
C HIS A 100 -17.08 11.54 7.25
N ASN A 101 -15.89 11.94 6.81
CA ASN A 101 -14.64 11.92 7.58
C ASN A 101 -14.22 10.53 8.10
N VAL A 102 -14.70 9.47 7.43
CA VAL A 102 -14.34 8.08 7.76
C VAL A 102 -13.23 7.61 6.81
N GLU A 103 -12.21 6.95 7.36
CA GLU A 103 -11.16 6.32 6.56
C GLU A 103 -11.72 5.08 5.84
N GLN A 104 -11.53 5.01 4.53
CA GLN A 104 -11.97 3.91 3.67
C GLN A 104 -10.80 3.38 2.86
N TRP A 105 -10.75 2.06 2.71
CA TRP A 105 -9.79 1.41 1.81
C TRP A 105 -10.24 1.54 0.36
N LEU A 106 -9.29 1.83 -0.52
CA LEU A 106 -9.51 1.80 -1.96
C LEU A 106 -9.76 0.36 -2.41
N ASP A 107 -10.91 0.11 -3.01
CA ASP A 107 -11.25 -1.15 -3.65
C ASP A 107 -10.57 -1.24 -5.02
N ALA A 108 -9.72 -2.25 -5.20
CA ALA A 108 -8.98 -2.45 -6.44
C ALA A 108 -9.89 -2.71 -7.66
N THR A 109 -11.09 -3.25 -7.44
CA THR A 109 -12.02 -3.67 -8.51
C THR A 109 -12.95 -2.56 -9.00
N LYS A 110 -13.00 -1.43 -8.27
CA LYS A 110 -13.93 -0.33 -8.55
C LYS A 110 -13.19 0.88 -9.10
N SER A 111 -13.88 1.65 -9.95
CA SER A 111 -13.34 2.92 -10.46
C SER A 111 -13.05 3.90 -9.33
N ILE A 112 -11.88 4.53 -9.36
CA ILE A 112 -11.42 5.50 -8.36
C ILE A 112 -12.44 6.63 -8.18
N LYS A 113 -12.92 7.19 -9.31
CA LYS A 113 -13.89 8.29 -9.32
C LYS A 113 -15.24 7.94 -8.68
N LYS A 114 -15.63 6.66 -8.69
CA LYS A 114 -16.89 6.21 -8.07
C LYS A 114 -16.77 6.07 -6.56
N GLN A 115 -15.60 5.68 -6.08
CA GLN A 115 -15.33 5.47 -4.66
C GLN A 115 -15.04 6.77 -3.93
N ARG A 116 -14.28 7.65 -4.59
CA ARG A 116 -13.89 8.94 -4.03
C ARG A 116 -14.51 10.06 -4.84
N LYS A 117 -15.49 10.73 -4.23
CA LYS A 117 -16.17 11.87 -4.84
C LYS A 117 -15.41 13.19 -4.64
N THR A 118 -14.65 13.30 -3.55
CA THR A 118 -13.87 14.50 -3.21
C THR A 118 -12.53 14.54 -3.95
N GLY A 119 -12.46 15.44 -4.93
CA GLY A 119 -11.28 15.78 -5.75
C GLY A 119 -11.67 16.77 -6.86
N PRO A 120 -10.70 17.33 -7.61
CA PRO A 120 -9.24 17.16 -7.50
C PRO A 120 -8.56 18.08 -6.45
N PRO A 121 -7.35 17.73 -5.95
CA PRO A 121 -6.62 16.48 -6.21
C PRO A 121 -7.16 15.30 -5.41
N TYR A 122 -7.15 14.10 -6.00
CA TYR A 122 -7.56 12.87 -5.31
C TYR A 122 -6.40 12.37 -4.43
N THR A 123 -6.45 12.63 -3.12
CA THR A 123 -5.33 12.42 -2.17
C THR A 123 -5.42 11.13 -1.34
N PHE A 124 -4.74 10.05 -1.72
CA PHE A 124 -4.72 8.77 -1.01
C PHE A 124 -3.57 8.67 -0.02
N ARG A 125 -3.67 7.77 0.97
CA ARG A 125 -2.61 7.47 1.94
C ARG A 125 -2.18 6.02 1.78
N PHE A 126 -0.90 5.79 1.59
CA PHE A 126 -0.31 4.45 1.63
C PHE A 126 -0.18 3.99 3.09
N ARG A 127 -0.75 2.83 3.41
CA ARG A 127 -0.89 2.33 4.78
C ARG A 127 -0.76 0.81 4.86
N VAL A 128 -0.36 0.30 6.03
CA VAL A 128 -0.42 -1.14 6.33
C VAL A 128 -1.87 -1.53 6.55
N LYS A 129 -2.33 -2.55 5.82
CA LYS A 129 -3.69 -3.09 5.89
C LYS A 129 -3.78 -4.32 6.77
N PHE A 130 -2.75 -5.17 6.70
CA PHE A 130 -2.68 -6.40 7.46
C PHE A 130 -1.36 -6.44 8.23
N TYR A 131 -1.43 -6.43 9.56
CA TYR A 131 -0.25 -6.57 10.40
C TYR A 131 0.06 -8.05 10.59
N THR A 132 1.34 -8.43 10.52
CA THR A 132 1.79 -9.75 10.96
C THR A 132 2.05 -9.75 12.46
N SER A 133 1.65 -10.82 13.15
CA SER A 133 1.99 -11.03 14.56
C SER A 133 3.43 -11.51 14.77
N ASP A 134 4.08 -12.00 13.71
CA ASP A 134 5.45 -12.48 13.72
C ASP A 134 6.30 -11.68 12.72
N PRO A 135 7.31 -10.91 13.18
CA PRO A 135 8.23 -10.17 12.32
C PRO A 135 8.99 -11.04 11.31
N ARG A 136 9.16 -12.34 11.59
CA ARG A 136 9.88 -13.29 10.72
C ARG A 136 9.14 -13.58 9.41
N ASN A 137 7.85 -13.25 9.34
CA ASN A 137 7.05 -13.37 8.12
C ASN A 137 7.32 -12.23 7.11
N LEU A 138 8.03 -11.18 7.52
CA LEU A 138 8.46 -10.11 6.62
C LEU A 138 9.87 -10.43 6.15
N HIS A 139 10.00 -10.88 4.91
CA HIS A 139 11.28 -11.31 4.35
C HIS A 139 12.07 -10.14 3.78
N GLU A 140 11.40 -9.12 3.25
CA GLU A 140 12.05 -7.96 2.65
C GLU A 140 12.39 -6.87 3.67
N GLU A 141 13.58 -6.29 3.54
CA GLU A 141 14.04 -5.20 4.40
C GLU A 141 13.17 -3.96 4.25
N LEU A 142 12.78 -3.62 3.02
CA LEU A 142 11.90 -2.50 2.75
C LEU A 142 10.53 -2.67 3.43
N THR A 143 9.95 -3.87 3.38
CA THR A 143 8.68 -4.16 4.06
C THR A 143 8.79 -3.94 5.56
N ARG A 144 9.85 -4.46 6.20
CA ARG A 144 10.11 -4.26 7.63
C ARG A 144 10.25 -2.78 7.97
N TYR A 145 10.99 -2.03 7.17
CA TYR A 145 11.17 -0.59 7.36
C TYR A 145 9.83 0.17 7.29
N LEU A 146 9.01 -0.10 6.28
CA LEU A 146 7.70 0.55 6.13
C LEU A 146 6.75 0.19 7.27
N PHE A 147 6.79 -1.04 7.78
CA PHE A 147 6.06 -1.42 9.00
C PHE A 147 6.48 -0.58 10.21
N VAL A 148 7.79 -0.36 10.41
CA VAL A 148 8.29 0.48 11.50
C VAL A 148 7.79 1.93 11.35
N LEU A 149 7.76 2.48 10.14
CA LEU A 149 7.20 3.82 9.91
C LEU A 149 5.72 3.90 10.25
N GLN A 150 4.92 2.91 9.85
CA GLN A 150 3.51 2.83 10.21
C GLN A 150 3.32 2.75 11.73
N LEU A 151 4.05 1.88 12.42
CA LEU A 151 3.96 1.72 13.87
C LEU A 151 4.32 3.02 14.60
N LYS A 152 5.34 3.74 14.13
CA LYS A 152 5.68 5.08 14.66
C LYS A 152 4.54 6.07 14.51
N ASP A 153 3.88 6.10 13.34
CA ASP A 153 2.71 6.96 13.10
C ASP A 153 1.53 6.56 14.00
N ASP A 154 1.26 5.26 14.15
CA ASP A 154 0.16 4.74 14.96
C ASP A 154 0.33 5.04 16.45
N ILE A 155 1.56 4.92 16.99
CA ILE A 155 1.88 5.32 18.36
C ILE A 155 1.70 6.84 18.52
N ARG A 156 2.26 7.63 17.58
CA ARG A 156 2.17 9.10 17.63
C ARG A 156 0.72 9.60 17.56
N THR A 157 -0.13 8.91 16.82
CA THR A 157 -1.55 9.28 16.63
C THR A 157 -2.47 8.66 17.67
N GLY A 158 -1.95 7.82 18.58
CA GLY A 158 -2.74 7.13 19.60
C GLY A 158 -3.65 6.03 19.04
N LYS A 159 -3.37 5.53 17.82
CA LYS A 159 -4.06 4.35 17.24
C LYS A 159 -3.60 3.05 17.88
N LEU A 160 -2.37 3.03 18.40
CA LEU A 160 -1.84 1.93 19.20
C LEU A 160 -1.59 2.43 20.62
N ASP A 161 -2.41 1.94 21.55
CA ASP A 161 -2.20 2.14 22.98
C ASP A 161 -1.00 1.32 23.42
N CYS A 162 0.12 1.97 23.73
CA CYS A 162 1.22 1.30 24.43
C CYS A 162 0.80 1.09 25.89
N PRO A 163 0.81 -0.15 26.42
CA PRO A 163 0.54 -0.38 27.84
C PRO A 163 1.54 0.41 28.68
N SER A 164 1.04 1.17 29.66
CA SER A 164 1.84 1.99 30.56
C SER A 164 2.77 1.11 31.40
N GLY A 165 3.99 0.89 30.89
CA GLY A 165 5.04 0.07 31.49
C GLY A 165 6.18 -0.28 30.53
N SER A 166 5.91 -0.35 29.21
CA SER A 166 6.93 -0.69 28.20
C SER A 166 7.88 0.47 27.85
N ASP A 167 7.49 1.72 28.10
CA ASP A 167 8.37 2.88 27.94
C ASP A 167 9.57 2.83 28.89
N VAL A 168 9.37 2.29 30.10
CA VAL A 168 10.41 2.16 31.13
C VAL A 168 11.37 1.02 30.78
N GLU A 169 10.88 -0.05 30.16
CA GLU A 169 11.70 -1.22 29.81
C GLU A 169 12.59 -0.95 28.57
N LEU A 170 12.07 -0.23 27.56
CA LEU A 170 12.86 0.17 26.38
C LEU A 170 13.89 1.26 26.70
N THR A 171 13.57 2.21 27.60
CA THR A 171 14.56 3.18 28.10
C THR A 171 15.60 2.51 29.01
N ALA A 172 15.21 1.56 29.86
CA ALA A 172 16.15 0.78 30.67
C ALA A 172 17.14 -0.05 29.83
N LEU A 173 16.67 -0.70 28.76
CA LEU A 173 17.55 -1.45 27.85
C LEU A 173 18.54 -0.56 27.09
N SER A 174 18.13 0.67 26.75
CA SER A 174 19.03 1.65 26.13
C SER A 174 20.10 2.17 27.11
N MET A 175 19.87 2.08 28.43
CA MET A 175 20.81 2.49 29.47
C MET A 175 21.79 1.39 29.91
N GLN A 176 21.52 0.11 29.59
CA GLN A 176 22.37 -1.03 29.95
C GLN A 176 23.40 -1.41 28.87
N GLY A 177 23.37 -0.77 27.70
CA GLY A 177 24.42 -0.91 26.68
C GLY A 177 25.63 -0.01 26.93
N LYS A 178 26.48 -0.40 27.89
CA LYS A 178 27.88 0.05 27.98
C LYS A 178 28.81 -1.16 28.00
#